data_AF-A0A945CN57-F1
#
_entry.id   AF-A0A945CN57-F1
#
_cell.length_a   1.000
_cell.length_b   1.000
_cell.length_c   1.000
_cell.angle_alpha   90.00
_cell.angle_beta   90.00
_cell.angle_gamma   90.00
#
_symmetry.space_group_name_H-M   'P 1'
#
loop_
_entity.id
_entity.type
_entity.pdbx_description
1 polymer ?
#
loop_
_entity_poly.entity_id
_entity_poly.type
_entity_poly.pdbx_seq_one_letter_code
_entity_poly.pdbx_strand_id
1 'polypeptide(L)'
;MFTIDRFGLEDASALADFFNSASEDKRFPAFTAFREGADDDRVVTPAQLLEEHLQSNRIDTYLLRRDGEIVSTLQIDDSDGERKIAVLSGVQIDSHSLRSGICRRFLNNRWLREICQKKYERLEVRAKLFGRQGISLGKRVGFRMLPGAFPRMENYLPLIIRHPALCGFFARNDFLRTLQSPQNCGHDSDLCCGRNLFTYHWRSGNRELRVRVDWELKQIVSIETENWHIWCFLRDETPHCIYYHLRNPKDGEMAYRVQSPTTRRSRLPLLRRLPGGRSQCGHFRLSDAEGRPLESMVVDFELDGVSIPFTLNQRGEGGQVGGSAKWESRLAG
;
A
#
# COMPACT_ATOMS: atom_id res chain seq x y z
N MET A 1 -10.27 -21.84 -22.58
CA MET A 1 -9.43 -22.03 -21.37
C MET A 1 -8.64 -20.75 -21.11
N PHE A 2 -8.45 -20.35 -19.84
CA PHE A 2 -7.69 -19.15 -19.49
C PHE A 2 -6.32 -19.50 -18.89
N THR A 3 -5.28 -18.78 -19.27
CA THR A 3 -3.91 -18.88 -18.73
C THR A 3 -3.35 -17.51 -18.35
N ILE A 4 -2.41 -17.50 -17.41
CA ILE A 4 -1.67 -16.29 -17.00
C ILE A 4 -0.20 -16.59 -17.24
N ASP A 5 0.37 -15.91 -18.22
CA ASP A 5 1.70 -16.16 -18.73
C ASP A 5 2.57 -14.91 -18.53
N ARG A 6 3.89 -15.09 -18.48
CA ARG A 6 4.83 -13.97 -18.58
C ARG A 6 5.14 -13.74 -20.05
N PHE A 7 5.32 -12.49 -20.41
CA PHE A 7 5.72 -12.10 -21.75
C PHE A 7 7.07 -12.73 -22.11
N GLY A 8 7.09 -13.50 -23.20
CA GLY A 8 8.28 -13.98 -23.89
C GLY A 8 8.57 -13.19 -25.17
N LEU A 9 9.74 -13.43 -25.78
CA LEU A 9 10.13 -12.77 -27.02
C LEU A 9 9.17 -13.11 -28.17
N GLU A 10 8.65 -14.33 -28.17
CA GLU A 10 7.66 -14.87 -29.10
C GLU A 10 6.31 -14.15 -29.03
N ASP A 11 6.00 -13.49 -27.91
CA ASP A 11 4.72 -12.82 -27.69
C ASP A 11 4.68 -11.41 -28.30
N ALA A 12 5.83 -10.86 -28.72
CA ALA A 12 5.95 -9.46 -29.14
C ALA A 12 5.00 -9.09 -30.27
N SER A 13 4.82 -9.98 -31.26
CA SER A 13 3.89 -9.74 -32.37
C SER A 13 2.44 -9.70 -31.88
N ALA A 14 2.02 -10.73 -31.15
CA ALA A 14 0.65 -10.83 -30.65
C ALA A 14 0.30 -9.68 -29.68
N LEU A 15 1.26 -9.24 -28.87
CA LEU A 15 1.07 -8.13 -27.94
C LEU A 15 0.97 -6.77 -28.67
N ALA A 16 1.73 -6.56 -29.73
CA ALA A 16 1.61 -5.37 -30.57
C ALA A 16 0.22 -5.30 -31.22
N ASP A 17 -0.22 -6.40 -31.82
CA ASP A 17 -1.55 -6.51 -32.44
C ASP A 17 -2.66 -6.25 -31.41
N PHE A 18 -2.52 -6.77 -30.19
CA PHE A 18 -3.44 -6.52 -29.10
C PHE A 18 -3.52 -5.02 -28.73
N PHE A 19 -2.38 -4.35 -28.53
CA PHE A 19 -2.38 -2.93 -28.16
C PHE A 19 -2.97 -2.04 -29.26
N ASN A 20 -2.63 -2.31 -30.52
CA ASN A 20 -3.15 -1.58 -31.67
C ASN A 20 -4.66 -1.81 -31.88
N SER A 21 -5.14 -3.02 -31.60
CA SER A 21 -6.58 -3.30 -31.65
C SER A 21 -7.32 -2.62 -30.49
N ALA A 22 -6.71 -2.60 -29.30
CA ALA A 22 -7.34 -2.06 -28.10
C ALA A 22 -7.43 -0.53 -28.08
N SER A 23 -6.53 0.19 -28.76
CA SER A 23 -6.60 1.65 -28.89
C SER A 23 -7.80 2.12 -29.73
N GLU A 24 -8.22 1.31 -30.70
CA GLU A 24 -9.35 1.62 -31.59
C GLU A 24 -10.71 1.11 -31.04
N ASP A 25 -10.66 0.20 -30.08
CA ASP A 25 -11.82 -0.61 -29.68
C ASP A 25 -12.48 -0.16 -28.37
N LYS A 26 -13.74 0.30 -28.50
CA LYS A 26 -14.60 0.72 -27.38
C LYS A 26 -14.89 -0.41 -26.37
N ARG A 27 -14.55 -1.67 -26.67
CA ARG A 27 -14.70 -2.82 -25.77
C ARG A 27 -13.72 -2.83 -24.62
N PHE A 28 -12.67 -1.99 -24.61
CA PHE A 28 -11.73 -1.86 -23.50
C PHE A 28 -12.13 -0.67 -22.62
N PRO A 29 -12.94 -0.86 -21.55
CA PRO A 29 -13.29 0.23 -20.66
C PRO A 29 -12.04 0.73 -19.91
N ALA A 30 -12.07 2.01 -19.53
CA ALA A 30 -10.98 2.82 -19.00
C ALA A 30 -10.37 2.38 -17.65
N PHE A 31 -10.11 1.09 -17.39
CA PHE A 31 -9.04 0.73 -16.47
C PHE A 31 -7.74 0.62 -17.27
N THR A 32 -7.35 1.72 -17.91
CA THR A 32 -6.14 1.82 -18.71
C THR A 32 -5.10 2.59 -17.92
N ALA A 33 -4.25 1.84 -17.20
CA ALA A 33 -3.02 2.44 -16.69
C ALA A 33 -2.19 2.90 -17.89
N PHE A 34 -1.77 4.17 -17.90
CA PHE A 34 -1.04 4.74 -19.03
C PHE A 34 0.27 3.98 -19.22
N ARG A 35 0.65 3.69 -20.47
CA ARG A 35 2.02 3.27 -20.78
C ARG A 35 2.88 4.53 -20.74
N GLU A 36 3.73 4.65 -19.73
CA GLU A 36 4.57 5.83 -19.56
C GLU A 36 5.46 6.01 -20.81
N GLY A 37 5.39 7.20 -21.44
CA GLY A 37 6.12 7.51 -22.68
C GLY A 37 5.48 7.06 -23.99
N ALA A 38 4.31 6.39 -23.97
CA ALA A 38 3.60 6.04 -25.20
C ALA A 38 2.80 7.24 -25.74
N ASP A 39 2.98 7.53 -27.03
CA ASP A 39 2.13 8.45 -27.77
C ASP A 39 0.88 7.67 -28.22
N ASP A 40 -0.30 8.02 -27.71
CA ASP A 40 -1.55 7.24 -27.92
C ASP A 40 -1.89 7.08 -29.42
N ASP A 41 -1.38 7.96 -30.29
CA ASP A 41 -1.61 7.97 -31.73
C ASP A 41 -0.57 7.15 -32.54
N ARG A 42 0.44 6.56 -31.88
CA ARG A 42 1.47 5.76 -32.56
C ARG A 42 1.15 4.27 -32.52
N VAL A 43 1.20 3.64 -33.69
CA VAL A 43 1.18 2.18 -33.85
C VAL A 43 2.32 1.56 -33.03
N VAL A 44 1.96 0.66 -32.12
CA VAL A 44 2.89 -0.12 -31.30
C VAL A 44 3.49 -1.22 -32.16
N THR A 45 4.82 -1.33 -32.16
CA THR A 45 5.55 -2.36 -32.92
C THR A 45 6.11 -3.46 -32.00
N PRO A 46 6.33 -4.68 -32.51
CA PRO A 46 6.94 -5.75 -31.73
C PRO A 46 8.35 -5.38 -31.23
N ALA A 47 9.15 -4.71 -32.05
CA ALA A 47 10.51 -4.28 -31.69
C ALA A 47 10.52 -3.33 -30.48
N GLN A 48 9.57 -2.38 -30.43
CA GLN A 48 9.42 -1.47 -29.29
C GLN A 48 9.07 -2.22 -28.01
N LEU A 49 8.15 -3.20 -28.08
CA LEU A 49 7.77 -3.99 -26.91
C LEU A 49 8.93 -4.85 -26.38
N LEU A 50 9.77 -5.37 -27.27
CA LEU A 50 10.99 -6.08 -26.89
C LEU A 50 11.99 -5.14 -26.23
N GLU A 51 12.20 -3.95 -26.78
CA GLU A 51 13.06 -2.93 -26.18
C GLU A 51 12.57 -2.54 -24.78
N GLU A 52 11.28 -2.24 -24.63
CA GLU A 52 10.63 -1.95 -23.34
C GLU A 52 10.74 -3.12 -22.34
N HIS A 53 10.66 -4.36 -22.82
CA HIS A 53 10.79 -5.54 -21.97
C HIS A 53 12.23 -5.74 -21.45
N LEU A 54 13.21 -5.35 -22.27
CA LEU A 54 14.63 -5.45 -21.94
C LEU A 54 15.16 -4.29 -21.08
N GLN A 55 14.33 -3.26 -20.84
CA GLN A 55 14.73 -2.15 -19.97
C GLN A 55 15.00 -2.65 -18.55
N SER A 56 16.07 -2.12 -17.94
CA SER A 56 16.53 -2.56 -16.61
C SER A 56 15.52 -2.34 -15.47
N ASN A 57 14.57 -1.42 -15.66
CA ASN A 57 13.50 -1.12 -14.70
C ASN A 57 12.24 -1.95 -14.92
N ARG A 58 12.08 -2.68 -16.03
CA ARG A 58 10.95 -3.59 -16.25
C ARG A 58 11.04 -4.73 -15.23
N ILE A 59 10.07 -4.82 -14.34
CA ILE A 59 9.99 -5.94 -13.38
C ILE A 59 9.48 -7.18 -14.10
N ASP A 60 8.35 -7.04 -14.81
CA ASP A 60 7.74 -8.11 -15.59
C ASP A 60 6.59 -7.56 -16.44
N THR A 61 6.16 -8.36 -17.42
CA THR A 61 4.92 -8.15 -18.19
C THR A 61 4.09 -9.42 -18.13
N TYR A 62 2.87 -9.31 -17.62
CA TYR A 62 1.93 -10.42 -17.48
C TYR A 62 0.87 -10.36 -18.57
N LEU A 63 0.58 -11.51 -19.16
CA LEU A 63 -0.43 -11.71 -20.20
C LEU A 63 -1.54 -12.60 -19.65
N LEU A 64 -2.78 -12.18 -19.81
CA LEU A 64 -3.95 -13.04 -19.64
C LEU A 64 -4.37 -13.52 -21.02
N ARG A 65 -4.41 -14.84 -21.22
CA ARG A 65 -4.87 -15.43 -22.47
C ARG A 65 -6.20 -16.16 -22.31
N ARG A 66 -7.02 -16.13 -23.36
CA ARG A 66 -8.22 -16.95 -23.52
C ARG A 66 -8.12 -17.71 -24.84
N ASP A 67 -8.07 -19.04 -24.75
CA ASP A 67 -7.97 -19.91 -25.93
C ASP A 67 -6.77 -19.55 -26.84
N GLY A 68 -5.65 -19.17 -26.20
CA GLY A 68 -4.41 -18.78 -26.88
C GLY A 68 -4.30 -17.29 -27.23
N GLU A 69 -5.39 -16.53 -27.24
CA GLU A 69 -5.38 -15.10 -27.58
C GLU A 69 -5.17 -14.20 -26.35
N ILE A 70 -4.42 -13.11 -26.49
CA ILE A 70 -4.23 -12.13 -25.42
C ILE A 70 -5.53 -11.34 -25.24
N VAL A 71 -6.05 -11.32 -24.02
CA VAL A 71 -7.29 -10.62 -23.66
C VAL A 71 -7.07 -9.55 -22.59
N SER A 72 -5.94 -9.61 -21.89
CA SER A 72 -5.52 -8.57 -20.96
C SER A 72 -4.01 -8.58 -20.73
N THR A 73 -3.48 -7.42 -20.36
CA THR A 73 -2.06 -7.18 -20.10
C THR A 73 -1.89 -6.48 -18.76
N LEU A 74 -0.74 -6.68 -18.14
CA LEU A 74 -0.28 -5.91 -16.99
C LEU A 74 1.23 -5.75 -17.07
N GLN A 75 1.67 -4.51 -17.14
CA GLN A 75 3.07 -4.13 -17.15
C GLN A 75 3.45 -3.60 -15.77
N ILE A 76 4.61 -4.01 -15.25
CA ILE A 76 5.09 -3.59 -13.93
C ILE A 76 6.53 -3.10 -14.03
N ASP A 77 6.75 -1.87 -13.58
CA ASP A 77 8.01 -1.15 -13.68
C ASP A 77 8.50 -0.71 -12.30
N ASP A 78 9.81 -0.71 -12.11
CA ASP A 78 10.48 -0.09 -10.97
C ASP A 78 10.68 1.40 -11.26
N SER A 79 9.90 2.27 -10.60
CA SER A 79 9.87 3.69 -10.95
C SER A 79 11.06 4.48 -10.43
N ASP A 80 11.72 3.99 -9.38
CA ASP A 80 12.84 4.71 -8.73
C ASP A 80 14.16 3.97 -8.82
N GLY A 81 14.17 2.70 -9.28
CA GLY A 81 15.37 1.87 -9.36
C GLY A 81 15.91 1.41 -8.01
N GLU A 82 15.33 1.90 -6.91
CA GLU A 82 15.66 1.56 -5.53
C GLU A 82 14.68 0.54 -4.95
N ARG A 83 13.72 0.08 -5.76
CA ARG A 83 12.63 -0.81 -5.36
C ARG A 83 11.78 -0.22 -4.24
N LYS A 84 11.52 1.09 -4.23
CA LYS A 84 10.52 1.65 -3.28
C LYS A 84 9.13 1.65 -3.91
N ILE A 85 9.02 1.93 -5.21
CA ILE A 85 7.75 2.08 -5.92
C ILE A 85 7.71 1.16 -7.15
N ALA A 86 6.76 0.22 -7.17
CA ALA A 86 6.41 -0.50 -8.39
C ALA A 86 5.20 0.18 -9.06
N VAL A 87 5.35 0.61 -10.30
CA VAL A 87 4.28 1.23 -11.09
C VAL A 87 3.64 0.18 -11.97
N LEU A 88 2.32 0.11 -11.93
CA LEU A 88 1.52 -0.68 -12.83
C LEU A 88 1.11 0.19 -14.02
N SER A 89 1.49 -0.25 -15.20
CA SER A 89 1.23 0.38 -16.48
C SER A 89 0.60 -0.64 -17.43
N GLY A 90 0.16 -0.17 -18.62
CA GLY A 90 -0.28 -1.04 -19.70
C GLY A 90 -1.40 -2.01 -19.32
N VAL A 91 -2.22 -1.68 -18.32
CA VAL A 91 -3.34 -2.52 -17.93
C VAL A 91 -4.44 -2.34 -18.94
N GLN A 92 -4.71 -3.35 -19.75
CA GLN A 92 -5.83 -3.33 -20.67
C GLN A 92 -6.66 -4.57 -20.42
N ILE A 93 -7.98 -4.41 -20.33
CA ILE A 93 -8.88 -5.52 -20.03
C ILE A 93 -10.11 -5.39 -20.92
N ASP A 94 -10.39 -6.43 -21.71
CA ASP A 94 -11.61 -6.44 -22.50
C ASP A 94 -12.85 -6.53 -21.59
N SER A 95 -13.93 -5.86 -21.99
CA SER A 95 -15.20 -5.78 -21.24
C SER A 95 -15.88 -7.12 -21.00
N HIS A 96 -15.66 -8.12 -21.85
CA HIS A 96 -16.24 -9.45 -21.68
C HIS A 96 -15.51 -10.21 -20.57
N SER A 97 -14.18 -10.14 -20.53
CA SER A 97 -13.35 -10.75 -19.48
C SER A 97 -13.58 -10.07 -18.12
N LEU A 98 -13.82 -8.75 -18.08
CA LEU A 98 -14.17 -8.04 -16.85
C LEU A 98 -15.39 -8.63 -16.13
N ARG A 99 -16.39 -9.10 -16.90
CA ARG A 99 -17.64 -9.68 -16.36
C ARG A 99 -17.49 -11.13 -15.92
N SER A 100 -16.50 -11.86 -16.44
CA SER A 100 -16.33 -13.30 -16.21
C SER A 100 -15.67 -13.66 -14.86
N GLY A 101 -15.25 -12.66 -14.08
CA GLY A 101 -14.50 -12.89 -12.83
C GLY A 101 -13.07 -13.41 -13.05
N ILE A 102 -12.65 -13.66 -14.30
CA ILE A 102 -11.29 -14.10 -14.63
C ILE A 102 -10.27 -12.98 -14.44
N CYS A 103 -10.64 -11.72 -14.75
CA CYS A 103 -9.80 -10.55 -14.51
C CYS A 103 -9.56 -10.32 -13.03
N ARG A 104 -10.52 -10.74 -12.18
CA ARG A 104 -10.30 -10.81 -10.74
C ARG A 104 -9.18 -11.81 -10.44
N ARG A 105 -9.16 -13.01 -11.02
CA ARG A 105 -8.06 -13.98 -10.80
C ARG A 105 -6.72 -13.48 -11.34
N PHE A 106 -6.72 -12.78 -12.48
CA PHE A 106 -5.54 -12.17 -13.09
C PHE A 106 -4.91 -11.12 -12.18
N LEU A 107 -5.71 -10.20 -11.63
CA LEU A 107 -5.23 -9.17 -10.72
C LEU A 107 -5.02 -9.67 -9.29
N ASN A 108 -5.72 -10.74 -8.87
CA ASN A 108 -5.75 -11.18 -7.47
C ASN A 108 -4.67 -12.16 -7.04
N ASN A 109 -3.67 -12.57 -7.84
CA ASN A 109 -2.80 -13.62 -7.29
C ASN A 109 -1.32 -13.54 -7.58
N ARG A 110 -0.88 -13.79 -8.81
CA ARG A 110 0.53 -14.17 -8.96
C ARG A 110 1.48 -12.98 -8.79
N TRP A 111 1.34 -11.96 -9.63
CA TRP A 111 2.23 -10.80 -9.64
C TRP A 111 2.19 -10.03 -8.31
N LEU A 112 1.01 -9.83 -7.71
CA LEU A 112 0.87 -9.05 -6.48
C LEU A 112 1.56 -9.76 -5.30
N ARG A 113 1.43 -11.08 -5.22
CA ARG A 113 2.14 -11.88 -4.20
C ARG A 113 3.64 -11.82 -4.40
N GLU A 114 4.10 -11.95 -5.64
CA GLU A 114 5.52 -11.84 -5.97
C GLU A 114 6.08 -10.46 -5.61
N ILE A 115 5.36 -9.37 -5.87
CA ILE A 115 5.80 -8.02 -5.49
C ILE A 115 5.76 -7.81 -3.97
N CYS A 116 4.72 -8.30 -3.27
CA CYS A 116 4.67 -8.20 -1.80
C CYS A 116 5.80 -8.98 -1.11
N GLN A 117 6.42 -9.94 -1.79
CA GLN A 117 7.64 -10.64 -1.31
C GLN A 117 8.93 -9.86 -1.63
N LYS A 118 8.90 -8.93 -2.59
CA LYS A 118 10.01 -8.04 -2.92
C LYS A 118 10.06 -6.85 -1.95
N LYS A 119 11.13 -6.05 -2.04
CA LYS A 119 11.38 -4.93 -1.10
C LYS A 119 10.56 -3.66 -1.35
N TYR A 120 9.60 -3.69 -2.27
CA TYR A 120 8.72 -2.56 -2.57
C TYR A 120 7.93 -2.09 -1.35
N GLU A 121 7.85 -0.78 -1.17
CA GLU A 121 7.08 -0.13 -0.12
C GLU A 121 5.63 0.05 -0.58
N ARG A 122 5.43 0.41 -1.84
CA ARG A 122 4.09 0.59 -2.40
C ARG A 122 4.02 0.27 -3.88
N LEU A 123 2.79 0.08 -4.34
CA LEU A 123 2.43 0.05 -5.74
C LEU A 123 1.70 1.33 -6.11
N GLU A 124 1.81 1.70 -7.37
CA GLU A 124 1.12 2.85 -7.92
C GLU A 124 0.50 2.51 -9.26
N VAL A 125 -0.70 3.03 -9.52
CA VAL A 125 -1.32 3.02 -10.84
C VAL A 125 -1.63 4.46 -11.21
N ARG A 126 -1.17 4.88 -12.40
CA ARG A 126 -1.50 6.16 -13.02
C ARG A 126 -2.35 5.90 -14.26
N ALA A 127 -3.47 6.59 -14.39
CA ALA A 127 -4.33 6.48 -15.56
C ALA A 127 -4.80 7.84 -16.02
N LYS A 128 -5.04 7.99 -17.33
CA LYS A 128 -5.73 9.18 -17.88
C LYS A 128 -7.15 9.28 -17.32
N LEU A 129 -7.84 8.14 -17.23
CA LEU A 129 -9.17 8.00 -16.64
C LEU A 129 -9.24 6.64 -15.95
N PHE A 130 -9.94 6.58 -14.82
CA PHE A 130 -10.40 5.31 -14.25
C PHE A 130 -11.90 5.15 -14.45
N GLY A 131 -12.31 4.15 -15.23
CA GLY A 131 -13.70 3.70 -15.27
C GLY A 131 -14.13 3.15 -13.91
N ARG A 132 -15.42 3.28 -13.54
CA ARG A 132 -15.97 2.78 -12.26
C ARG A 132 -15.60 1.32 -11.96
N GLN A 133 -15.60 0.47 -12.98
CA GLN A 133 -15.23 -0.95 -12.86
C GLN A 133 -13.75 -1.11 -12.53
N GLY A 134 -12.88 -0.30 -13.12
CA GLY A 134 -11.45 -0.27 -12.84
C GLY A 134 -11.14 0.15 -11.40
N ILE A 135 -11.77 1.22 -10.92
CA ILE A 135 -11.65 1.66 -9.53
C ILE A 135 -12.07 0.53 -8.58
N SER A 136 -13.24 -0.06 -8.82
CA SER A 136 -13.75 -1.18 -8.01
C SER A 136 -12.77 -2.36 -7.99
N LEU A 137 -12.20 -2.69 -9.13
CA LEU A 137 -11.25 -3.79 -9.29
C LEU A 137 -9.91 -3.51 -8.57
N GLY A 138 -9.36 -2.30 -8.72
CA GLY A 138 -8.18 -1.85 -7.98
C GLY A 138 -8.40 -1.90 -6.47
N LYS A 139 -9.53 -1.37 -5.98
CA LYS A 139 -9.84 -1.36 -4.54
C LYS A 139 -9.89 -2.76 -3.93
N ARG A 140 -10.46 -3.74 -4.66
CA ARG A 140 -10.50 -5.15 -4.22
C ARG A 140 -9.13 -5.77 -3.98
N VAL A 141 -8.08 -5.30 -4.64
CA VAL A 141 -6.71 -5.79 -4.46
C VAL A 141 -5.85 -4.85 -3.60
N GLY A 142 -6.48 -3.91 -2.91
CA GLY A 142 -5.81 -3.03 -1.94
C GLY A 142 -5.42 -1.66 -2.47
N PHE A 143 -5.68 -1.32 -3.74
CA PHE A 143 -5.47 0.06 -4.17
C PHE A 143 -6.45 1.02 -3.50
N ARG A 144 -6.03 2.26 -3.33
CA ARG A 144 -6.80 3.35 -2.72
C ARG A 144 -6.67 4.58 -3.60
N MET A 145 -7.80 5.22 -3.89
CA MET A 145 -7.85 6.37 -4.78
C MET A 145 -7.39 7.62 -4.03
N LEU A 146 -6.36 8.29 -4.55
CA LEU A 146 -5.90 9.58 -4.02
C LEU A 146 -6.81 10.71 -4.49
N PRO A 147 -6.94 11.80 -3.70
CA PRO A 147 -7.52 13.05 -4.18
C PRO A 147 -6.57 13.71 -5.22
N GLY A 148 -7.12 14.43 -6.21
CA GLY A 148 -6.33 15.19 -7.18
C GLY A 148 -6.94 15.27 -8.58
N ALA A 149 -6.31 16.08 -9.45
CA ALA A 149 -6.76 16.31 -10.83
C ALA A 149 -6.51 15.11 -11.76
N PHE A 150 -5.50 14.28 -11.46
CA PHE A 150 -5.16 13.09 -12.24
C PHE A 150 -5.54 11.81 -11.49
N PRO A 151 -6.24 10.87 -12.13
CA PRO A 151 -6.59 9.61 -11.51
C PRO A 151 -5.34 8.81 -11.13
N ARG A 152 -5.12 8.69 -9.82
CA ARG A 152 -4.00 7.96 -9.23
C ARG A 152 -4.49 7.08 -8.09
N MET A 153 -4.01 5.84 -8.06
CA MET A 153 -4.24 4.94 -6.94
C MET A 153 -2.92 4.42 -6.38
N GLU A 154 -2.86 4.24 -5.07
CA GLU A 154 -1.71 3.64 -4.38
C GLU A 154 -2.12 2.39 -3.60
N ASN A 155 -1.19 1.47 -3.44
CA ASN A 155 -1.40 0.23 -2.69
C ASN A 155 -0.20 -0.03 -1.76
N TYR A 156 -0.46 -0.13 -0.47
CA TYR A 156 0.55 -0.31 0.58
C TYR A 156 0.61 -1.74 1.11
N LEU A 157 -0.06 -2.71 0.45
CA LEU A 157 0.06 -4.12 0.81
C LEU A 157 1.52 -4.60 0.91
N PRO A 158 2.46 -4.22 0.01
CA PRO A 158 3.87 -4.62 0.13
C PRO A 158 4.53 -4.17 1.44
N LEU A 159 4.24 -2.95 1.91
CA LEU A 159 4.71 -2.46 3.22
C LEU A 159 4.02 -3.20 4.37
N ILE A 160 2.70 -3.37 4.30
CA ILE A 160 1.91 -3.92 5.40
C ILE A 160 2.20 -5.42 5.62
N ILE A 161 2.24 -6.22 4.56
CA ILE A 161 2.40 -7.68 4.67
C ILE A 161 3.79 -8.06 5.22
N ARG A 162 4.80 -7.24 4.93
CA ARG A 162 6.17 -7.43 5.41
C ARG A 162 6.41 -6.85 6.81
N HIS A 163 5.42 -6.17 7.39
CA HIS A 163 5.58 -5.59 8.71
C HIS A 163 5.79 -6.69 9.76
N PRO A 164 6.85 -6.65 10.59
CA PRO A 164 7.20 -7.74 11.51
C PRO A 164 6.06 -8.18 12.43
N ALA A 165 5.31 -7.21 12.98
CA ALA A 165 4.18 -7.48 13.86
C ALA A 165 2.99 -8.18 13.18
N LEU A 166 2.94 -8.19 11.84
CA LEU A 166 1.81 -8.71 11.06
C LEU A 166 2.10 -10.06 10.42
N CYS A 167 3.36 -10.50 10.42
CA CYS A 167 3.78 -11.80 9.89
C CYS A 167 2.93 -12.96 10.46
N GLY A 168 2.66 -12.96 11.77
CA GLY A 168 1.86 -14.00 12.41
C GLY A 168 0.38 -14.02 11.98
N PHE A 169 -0.17 -12.87 11.58
CA PHE A 169 -1.52 -12.79 11.01
C PHE A 169 -1.53 -13.34 9.58
N PHE A 170 -0.63 -12.87 8.72
CA PHE A 170 -0.61 -13.24 7.30
C PHE A 170 -0.05 -14.64 7.02
N ALA A 171 0.70 -15.23 7.95
CA ALA A 171 1.10 -16.64 7.86
C ALA A 171 -0.09 -17.62 7.91
N ARG A 172 -1.22 -17.20 8.50
CA ARG A 172 -2.42 -18.04 8.68
C ARG A 172 -3.61 -17.59 7.84
N ASN A 173 -3.56 -16.36 7.32
CA ASN A 173 -4.66 -15.72 6.65
C ASN A 173 -4.21 -15.19 5.29
N ASP A 174 -4.90 -15.61 4.24
CA ASP A 174 -4.65 -15.06 2.92
C ASP A 174 -5.03 -13.57 2.88
N PHE A 175 -4.05 -12.71 2.60
CA PHE A 175 -4.19 -11.26 2.70
C PHE A 175 -5.13 -10.66 1.65
N LEU A 176 -5.40 -11.34 0.52
CA LEU A 176 -6.36 -10.87 -0.48
C LEU A 176 -7.76 -11.42 -0.22
N ARG A 177 -7.86 -12.67 0.23
CA ARG A 177 -9.14 -13.30 0.56
C ARG A 177 -9.80 -12.68 1.78
N THR A 178 -9.01 -12.25 2.77
CA THR A 178 -9.52 -11.72 4.03
C THR A 178 -9.66 -10.20 4.05
N LEU A 179 -9.12 -9.50 3.04
CA LEU A 179 -9.20 -8.04 2.90
C LEU A 179 -10.65 -7.60 2.69
N GLN A 180 -11.13 -6.76 3.60
CA GLN A 180 -12.36 -6.01 3.52
C GLN A 180 -12.06 -4.68 2.82
N SER A 181 -12.57 -4.50 1.60
CA SER A 181 -12.41 -3.24 0.88
C SER A 181 -13.77 -2.70 0.44
N PRO A 182 -14.15 -1.48 0.85
CA PRO A 182 -15.30 -0.81 0.27
C PRO A 182 -15.04 -0.61 -1.24
N GLN A 183 -16.08 -0.84 -2.05
CA GLN A 183 -16.00 -0.76 -3.51
C GLN A 183 -16.67 0.50 -4.07
N ASN A 184 -16.79 1.54 -3.24
CA ASN A 184 -17.29 2.83 -3.66
C ASN A 184 -16.33 3.50 -4.66
N CYS A 185 -16.86 4.30 -5.57
CA CYS A 185 -16.08 4.93 -6.65
C CYS A 185 -15.43 6.27 -6.23
N GLY A 186 -15.39 6.61 -4.94
CA GLY A 186 -14.84 7.87 -4.42
C GLY A 186 -13.39 7.77 -3.94
N HIS A 187 -12.81 8.92 -3.57
CA HIS A 187 -11.52 8.99 -2.90
C HIS A 187 -11.56 8.27 -1.55
N ASP A 188 -10.48 7.58 -1.21
CA ASP A 188 -10.32 6.92 0.08
C ASP A 188 -9.57 7.86 1.03
N SER A 189 -10.20 8.94 1.49
CA SER A 189 -9.56 9.87 2.44
C SER A 189 -10.23 9.78 3.81
N ASP A 190 -9.65 9.00 4.72
CA ASP A 190 -10.02 9.05 6.13
C ASP A 190 -9.19 10.16 6.79
N LEU A 191 -9.79 11.33 7.04
CA LEU A 191 -9.13 12.39 7.82
C LEU A 191 -9.21 12.04 9.31
N CYS A 192 -8.10 11.57 9.88
CA CYS A 192 -8.00 11.24 11.29
C CYS A 192 -6.79 11.93 11.91
N CYS A 193 -7.00 12.60 13.05
CA CYS A 193 -5.94 13.36 13.73
C CYS A 193 -5.18 14.35 12.83
N GLY A 194 -5.88 14.98 11.86
CA GLY A 194 -5.29 15.91 10.90
C GLY A 194 -4.46 15.26 9.80
N ARG A 195 -4.53 13.93 9.66
CA ARG A 195 -3.77 13.15 8.67
C ARG A 195 -4.69 12.49 7.68
N ASN A 196 -4.25 12.42 6.43
CA ASN A 196 -4.96 11.70 5.39
C ASN A 196 -4.52 10.23 5.41
N LEU A 197 -5.44 9.35 5.79
CA LEU A 197 -5.15 7.94 6.03
C LEU A 197 -5.83 7.04 5.00
N PHE A 198 -5.13 5.96 4.64
CA PHE A 198 -5.72 4.78 4.02
C PHE A 198 -5.90 3.69 5.07
N THR A 199 -7.15 3.25 5.24
CA THR A 199 -7.48 2.11 6.09
C THR A 199 -7.51 0.82 5.28
N TYR A 200 -6.73 -0.16 5.75
CA TYR A 200 -6.78 -1.55 5.32
C TYR A 200 -7.35 -2.38 6.45
N HIS A 201 -8.35 -3.20 6.16
CA HIS A 201 -9.05 -3.98 7.15
C HIS A 201 -9.11 -5.44 6.68
N TRP A 202 -8.68 -6.38 7.51
CA TRP A 202 -8.82 -7.82 7.27
C TRP A 202 -9.68 -8.45 8.35
N ARG A 203 -10.53 -9.38 7.93
CA ARG A 203 -11.35 -10.19 8.83
C ARG A 203 -11.28 -11.66 8.44
N SER A 204 -10.98 -12.52 9.40
CA SER A 204 -10.99 -13.97 9.23
C SER A 204 -11.48 -14.67 10.49
N GLY A 205 -12.71 -15.21 10.43
CA GLY A 205 -13.40 -15.73 11.60
C GLY A 205 -13.51 -14.65 12.69
N ASN A 206 -12.93 -14.94 13.86
CA ASN A 206 -12.92 -14.04 15.02
C ASN A 206 -11.68 -13.13 15.07
N ARG A 207 -10.81 -13.18 14.06
CA ARG A 207 -9.62 -12.31 13.99
C ARG A 207 -9.90 -11.11 13.11
N GLU A 208 -9.50 -9.94 13.60
CA GLU A 208 -9.64 -8.68 12.92
C GLU A 208 -8.31 -7.91 12.98
N LEU A 209 -7.90 -7.37 11.85
CA LEU A 209 -6.70 -6.54 11.73
C LEU A 209 -7.07 -5.28 10.97
N ARG A 210 -6.77 -4.11 11.53
CA ARG A 210 -6.84 -2.84 10.80
C ARG A 210 -5.49 -2.17 10.82
N VAL A 211 -5.03 -1.75 9.66
CA VAL A 211 -3.77 -1.01 9.48
C VAL A 211 -4.09 0.30 8.80
N ARG A 212 -3.62 1.40 9.37
CA ARG A 212 -3.78 2.74 8.80
C ARG A 212 -2.43 3.25 8.33
N VAL A 213 -2.40 3.68 7.08
CA VAL A 213 -1.22 4.23 6.42
C VAL A 213 -1.46 5.72 6.20
N ASP A 214 -0.56 6.56 6.68
CA ASP A 214 -0.47 7.95 6.27
C ASP A 214 0.08 7.96 4.85
N TRP A 215 -0.78 8.28 3.87
CA TRP A 215 -0.37 8.24 2.48
C TRP A 215 0.38 9.49 2.05
N GLU A 216 0.44 10.55 2.84
CA GLU A 216 1.32 11.69 2.55
C GLU A 216 2.76 11.35 2.92
N LEU A 217 2.93 10.75 4.11
CA LEU A 217 4.23 10.33 4.65
C LEU A 217 4.64 8.90 4.26
N LYS A 218 3.79 8.20 3.52
CA LYS A 218 4.03 6.83 2.99
C LYS A 218 4.34 5.79 4.08
N GLN A 219 3.74 5.91 5.26
CA GLN A 219 4.13 5.12 6.44
C GLN A 219 2.94 4.59 7.23
N ILE A 220 3.13 3.45 7.91
CA ILE A 220 2.12 2.91 8.84
C ILE A 220 2.11 3.78 10.09
N VAL A 221 0.91 4.25 10.47
CA VAL A 221 0.71 5.08 11.67
C VAL A 221 -0.19 4.42 12.70
N SER A 222 -0.91 3.37 12.33
CA SER A 222 -1.71 2.60 13.28
C SER A 222 -1.82 1.15 12.89
N ILE A 223 -1.75 0.28 13.90
CA ILE A 223 -2.06 -1.14 13.79
C ILE A 223 -2.99 -1.49 14.94
N GLU A 224 -4.15 -2.05 14.60
CA GLU A 224 -5.23 -2.41 15.49
C GLU A 224 -5.52 -3.90 15.31
N THR A 225 -5.51 -4.64 16.42
CA THR A 225 -5.84 -6.06 16.48
C THR A 225 -6.89 -6.27 17.57
N GLU A 226 -7.41 -7.50 17.67
CA GLU A 226 -8.27 -7.90 18.78
C GLU A 226 -7.59 -7.79 20.16
N ASN A 227 -6.25 -7.72 20.19
CA ASN A 227 -5.45 -7.83 21.39
C ASN A 227 -4.81 -6.53 21.85
N TRP A 228 -4.59 -5.59 20.93
CA TRP A 228 -3.90 -4.34 21.19
C TRP A 228 -4.09 -3.39 20.03
N HIS A 229 -3.92 -2.11 20.31
CA HIS A 229 -4.00 -1.07 19.30
C HIS A 229 -2.92 -0.03 19.54
N ILE A 230 -2.08 0.19 18.54
CA ILE A 230 -1.06 1.24 18.55
C ILE A 230 -1.43 2.30 17.52
N TRP A 231 -1.30 3.55 17.92
CA TRP A 231 -1.12 4.71 17.06
C TRP A 231 0.26 5.29 17.34
N CYS A 232 1.02 5.59 16.29
CA CYS A 232 2.32 6.22 16.38
C CYS A 232 2.47 7.14 15.17
N PHE A 233 2.63 8.44 15.39
CA PHE A 233 2.71 9.42 14.30
C PHE A 233 3.49 10.67 14.72
N LEU A 234 4.02 11.40 13.73
CA LEU A 234 4.68 12.68 13.94
C LEU A 234 3.66 13.79 14.23
N ARG A 235 3.95 14.79 15.06
CA ARG A 235 3.17 16.04 15.12
C ARG A 235 3.92 17.11 14.34
N ASP A 236 3.20 17.84 13.49
CA ASP A 236 3.74 18.90 12.62
C ASP A 236 4.05 20.20 13.40
N GLU A 237 4.19 20.12 14.72
CA GLU A 237 4.55 21.23 15.61
C GLU A 237 6.07 21.24 15.83
N THR A 238 6.70 22.40 15.88
CA THR A 238 8.13 22.54 16.19
C THR A 238 8.31 22.70 17.72
N PRO A 239 9.16 21.90 18.38
CA PRO A 239 9.97 20.82 17.83
C PRO A 239 9.14 19.59 17.46
N HIS A 240 9.48 18.96 16.34
CA HIS A 240 8.80 17.76 15.85
C HIS A 240 8.81 16.67 16.93
N CYS A 241 7.62 16.26 17.35
CA CYS A 241 7.42 15.23 18.38
C CYS A 241 6.69 14.04 17.78
N ILE A 242 7.17 12.84 18.05
CA ILE A 242 6.42 11.61 17.79
C ILE A 242 5.45 11.41 18.95
N TYR A 243 4.18 11.30 18.64
CA TYR A 243 3.14 10.94 19.59
C TYR A 243 2.78 9.47 19.43
N TYR A 244 2.53 8.80 20.54
CA TYR A 244 1.97 7.46 20.53
C TYR A 244 0.79 7.31 21.48
N HIS A 245 -0.10 6.38 21.12
CA HIS A 245 -1.18 5.89 21.94
C HIS A 245 -1.26 4.37 21.80
N LEU A 246 -1.15 3.68 22.94
CA LEU A 246 -1.24 2.23 23.07
C LEU A 246 -2.51 1.90 23.87
N ARG A 247 -3.38 1.04 23.34
CA ARG A 247 -4.59 0.56 24.02
C ARG A 247 -4.54 -0.94 24.20
N ASN A 248 -4.95 -1.40 25.39
CA ASN A 248 -5.20 -2.80 25.69
C ASN A 248 -6.73 -3.04 25.69
N PRO A 249 -7.31 -3.57 24.59
CA PRO A 249 -8.73 -3.86 24.52
C PRO A 249 -9.14 -5.14 25.28
N LYS A 250 -8.19 -5.97 25.71
CA LYS A 250 -8.48 -7.20 26.47
C LYS A 250 -8.87 -6.87 27.90
N ASP A 251 -9.41 -7.85 28.62
CA ASP A 251 -9.69 -7.75 30.07
C ASP A 251 -8.43 -7.93 30.93
N GLY A 252 -7.47 -8.74 30.46
CA GLY A 252 -6.22 -9.02 31.16
C GLY A 252 -5.14 -7.94 31.01
N GLU A 253 -4.11 -7.98 31.85
CA GLU A 253 -2.97 -7.07 31.75
C GLU A 253 -2.09 -7.39 30.53
N MET A 254 -1.48 -6.34 29.96
CA MET A 254 -0.48 -6.43 28.90
C MET A 254 0.84 -5.87 29.38
N ALA A 255 1.93 -6.62 29.22
CA ALA A 255 3.27 -6.10 29.44
C ALA A 255 3.65 -5.21 28.25
N TYR A 256 4.18 -4.01 28.50
CA TYR A 256 4.62 -3.15 27.43
C TYR A 256 5.88 -2.37 27.75
N ARG A 257 6.64 -2.05 26.70
CA ARG A 257 7.77 -1.13 26.69
C ARG A 257 7.78 -0.36 25.38
N VAL A 258 8.13 0.92 25.42
CA VAL A 258 8.26 1.76 24.22
C VAL A 258 9.67 2.35 24.18
N GLN A 259 10.36 2.21 23.06
CA GLN A 259 11.74 2.61 22.88
C GLN A 259 11.91 3.49 21.65
N SER A 260 12.83 4.46 21.74
CA SER A 260 13.37 5.21 20.62
C SER A 260 14.91 5.09 20.61
N PRO A 261 15.59 5.28 19.46
CA PRO A 261 17.05 5.34 19.36
C PRO A 261 17.69 6.34 20.31
N THR A 262 16.93 7.36 20.71
CA THR A 262 17.36 8.45 21.61
C THR A 262 17.14 8.14 23.09
N THR A 263 16.49 7.03 23.40
CA THR A 263 16.48 6.47 24.74
C THR A 263 17.91 6.04 25.06
N ARG A 264 18.60 6.75 25.97
CA ARG A 264 20.01 6.49 26.30
C ARG A 264 20.25 4.99 26.51
N ARG A 265 21.14 4.40 25.71
CA ARG A 265 21.49 2.95 25.71
C ARG A 265 21.82 2.37 27.09
N SER A 266 22.16 3.20 28.09
CA SER A 266 22.50 2.78 29.45
C SER A 266 21.31 2.48 30.36
N ARG A 267 20.05 2.73 29.95
CA ARG A 267 18.85 2.33 30.70
C ARG A 267 17.73 1.93 29.73
N LEU A 268 17.61 0.62 29.46
CA LEU A 268 16.40 0.10 28.82
C LEU A 268 15.18 0.59 29.61
N PRO A 269 14.14 1.13 28.96
CA PRO A 269 12.97 1.58 29.66
C PRO A 269 12.34 0.42 30.45
N LEU A 270 11.86 0.70 31.66
CA LEU A 270 11.25 -0.30 32.52
C LEU A 270 10.07 -0.96 31.80
N LEU A 271 9.97 -2.27 31.93
CA LEU A 271 8.79 -3.00 31.49
C LEU A 271 7.62 -2.57 32.36
N ARG A 272 6.53 -2.11 31.75
CA ARG A 272 5.33 -1.63 32.43
C ARG A 272 4.17 -2.59 32.20
N ARG A 273 3.12 -2.44 33.00
CA ARG A 273 1.85 -3.19 32.88
C ARG A 273 0.73 -2.23 32.50
N LEU A 274 -0.03 -2.57 31.48
CA LEU A 274 -1.23 -1.84 31.06
C LEU A 274 -2.46 -2.70 31.36
N PRO A 275 -3.31 -2.32 32.33
CA PRO A 275 -4.52 -3.07 32.65
C PRO A 275 -5.49 -3.15 31.45
N GLY A 276 -6.37 -4.14 31.50
CA GLY A 276 -7.40 -4.31 30.49
C GLY A 276 -8.35 -3.12 30.38
N GLY A 277 -8.81 -2.84 29.16
CA GLY A 277 -9.66 -1.70 28.82
C GLY A 277 -8.99 -0.33 28.98
N ARG A 278 -7.68 -0.26 29.27
CA ARG A 278 -6.95 1.00 29.46
C ARG A 278 -6.08 1.37 28.26
N SER A 279 -5.72 2.64 28.22
CA SER A 279 -4.80 3.21 27.25
C SER A 279 -3.65 3.92 27.94
N GLN A 280 -2.50 3.95 27.27
CA GLN A 280 -1.33 4.75 27.63
C GLN A 280 -0.94 5.61 26.43
N CYS A 281 -0.62 6.88 26.66
CA CYS A 281 -0.04 7.74 25.65
C CYS A 281 1.33 8.28 26.08
N GLY A 282 2.07 8.81 25.11
CA GLY A 282 3.33 9.47 25.37
C GLY A 282 3.88 10.14 24.11
N HIS A 283 5.05 10.74 24.25
CA HIS A 283 5.73 11.36 23.13
C HIS A 283 7.24 11.26 23.24
N PHE A 284 7.91 11.36 22.09
CA PHE A 284 9.36 11.45 21.95
C PHE A 284 9.69 12.67 21.10
N ARG A 285 10.81 13.34 21.39
CA ARG A 285 11.33 14.34 20.45
C ARG A 285 11.98 13.62 19.28
N LEU A 286 11.72 14.10 18.06
CA LEU A 286 12.38 13.63 16.85
C LEU A 286 13.71 14.37 16.68
N SER A 287 14.65 14.06 17.57
CA SER A 287 15.99 14.61 17.57
C SER A 287 16.97 13.53 18.00
N ASP A 288 18.24 13.62 17.62
CA ASP A 288 19.29 12.72 18.09
C ASP A 288 19.65 12.96 19.57
N ALA A 289 20.68 12.25 20.06
CA ALA A 289 21.13 12.36 21.44
C ALA A 289 21.70 13.75 21.79
N GLU A 290 22.13 14.52 20.78
CA GLU A 290 22.63 15.88 20.91
C GLU A 290 21.52 16.93 20.70
N GLY A 291 20.28 16.51 20.40
CA GLY A 291 19.13 17.39 20.20
C GLY A 291 18.98 17.93 18.78
N ARG A 292 19.73 17.42 17.80
CA ARG A 292 19.60 17.81 16.39
C ARG A 292 18.40 17.09 15.74
N PRO A 293 17.59 17.75 14.90
CA PRO A 293 16.44 17.11 14.24
C PRO A 293 16.85 15.90 13.40
N LEU A 294 16.01 14.85 13.40
CA LEU A 294 16.20 13.65 12.58
C LEU A 294 15.18 13.59 11.44
N GLU A 295 15.61 13.21 10.23
CA GLU A 295 14.71 12.99 9.09
C GLU A 295 13.77 11.78 9.29
N SER A 296 14.23 10.76 10.02
CA SER A 296 13.44 9.59 10.36
C SER A 296 13.81 9.01 11.73
N MET A 297 12.87 8.31 12.35
CA MET A 297 13.09 7.58 13.59
C MET A 297 12.24 6.31 13.64
N VAL A 298 12.82 5.23 14.15
CA VAL A 298 12.09 4.01 14.49
C VAL A 298 11.65 4.09 15.94
N VAL A 299 10.36 3.89 16.22
CA VAL A 299 9.84 3.70 17.58
C VAL A 299 9.43 2.25 17.72
N ASP A 300 10.03 1.53 18.66
CA ASP A 300 9.75 0.12 18.89
C ASP A 300 8.85 -0.07 20.11
N PHE A 301 7.74 -0.80 19.92
CA PHE A 301 6.84 -1.22 20.99
C PHE A 301 7.06 -2.69 21.25
N GLU A 302 7.46 -3.05 22.46
CA GLU A 302 7.50 -4.44 22.91
C GLU A 302 6.21 -4.72 23.67
N LEU A 303 5.33 -5.56 23.13
CA LEU A 303 4.08 -5.99 23.77
C LEU A 303 4.13 -7.49 24.06
N ASP A 304 4.02 -7.88 25.32
CA ASP A 304 4.10 -9.30 25.76
C ASP A 304 5.30 -10.07 25.15
N GLY A 305 6.44 -9.38 24.98
CA GLY A 305 7.68 -9.92 24.40
C GLY A 305 7.77 -9.87 22.87
N VAL A 306 6.78 -9.30 22.18
CA VAL A 306 6.77 -9.13 20.72
C VAL A 306 7.13 -7.68 20.36
N SER A 307 8.16 -7.50 19.54
CA SER A 307 8.56 -6.19 18.99
C SER A 307 7.66 -5.77 17.82
N ILE A 308 7.25 -4.51 17.85
CA ILE A 308 6.33 -3.86 16.90
C ILE A 308 6.96 -2.51 16.53
N PRO A 309 7.82 -2.47 15.50
CA PRO A 309 8.51 -1.26 15.11
C PRO A 309 7.63 -0.35 14.24
N PHE A 310 7.67 0.95 14.47
CA PHE A 310 7.10 1.98 13.61
C PHE A 310 8.20 2.88 13.07
N THR A 311 8.40 2.90 11.76
CA THR A 311 9.31 3.86 11.11
C THR A 311 8.54 5.13 10.78
N LEU A 312 8.99 6.26 11.33
CA LEU A 312 8.36 7.56 11.16
C LEU A 312 9.32 8.55 10.51
N ASN A 313 8.89 9.13 9.39
CA ASN A 313 9.63 10.09 8.58
C ASN A 313 9.08 11.51 8.80
N GLN A 314 9.96 12.51 8.72
CA GLN A 314 9.55 13.91 8.57
C GLN A 314 8.99 14.15 7.18
N ARG A 315 8.10 15.14 7.05
CA ARG A 315 7.79 15.69 5.73
C ARG A 315 9.07 16.32 5.18
N GLY A 316 9.48 15.93 3.98
CA GLY A 316 10.49 16.69 3.24
C GLY A 316 10.04 18.15 3.08
N GLU A 317 10.99 19.08 2.99
CA GLU A 317 10.72 20.50 2.76
C GLU A 317 9.85 20.67 1.49
N GLY A 318 8.54 20.90 1.65
CA GLY A 318 7.60 21.03 0.53
C GLY A 318 6.13 20.69 0.82
N GLY A 319 5.80 20.03 1.94
CA GLY A 319 4.42 19.66 2.28
C GLY A 319 3.80 20.49 3.40
N GLN A 320 3.33 21.70 3.13
CA GLN A 320 2.46 22.43 4.07
C GLN A 320 1.00 22.02 3.86
N VAL A 321 0.35 21.50 4.91
CA VAL A 321 -1.11 21.62 5.08
C VAL A 321 -1.38 21.97 6.54
N GLY A 322 -2.03 23.11 6.75
CA GLY A 322 -2.33 23.67 8.06
C GLY A 322 -3.51 23.00 8.76
N GLY A 323 -3.51 23.05 10.09
CA GLY A 323 -4.70 22.78 10.90
C GLY A 323 -4.40 22.17 12.27
N SER A 324 -4.18 23.02 13.27
CA SER A 324 -4.21 22.62 14.69
C SER A 324 -5.65 22.25 15.07
N ALA A 325 -5.93 20.96 15.29
CA ALA A 325 -7.18 20.48 15.86
C ALA A 325 -6.92 19.75 17.19
N LYS A 326 -7.67 20.12 18.23
CA LYS A 326 -7.69 19.43 19.54
C LYS A 326 -8.14 17.97 19.35
N TRP A 327 -7.28 17.02 19.74
CA TRP A 327 -7.27 15.63 19.26
C TRP A 327 -7.59 14.58 20.34
N GLU A 328 -7.62 14.97 21.63
CA GLU A 328 -7.72 14.02 22.76
C GLU A 328 -9.07 13.29 22.86
N SER A 329 -10.13 13.77 22.19
CA SER A 329 -11.48 13.17 22.30
C SER A 329 -11.80 12.09 21.25
N ARG A 330 -10.96 11.86 20.23
CA ARG A 330 -11.26 10.92 19.13
C ARG A 330 -10.55 9.56 19.22
N LEU A 331 -9.56 9.41 20.10
CA LEU A 331 -8.85 8.13 20.33
C LEU A 331 -9.53 7.24 21.39
N ALA A 332 -10.57 7.75 22.06
CA ALA A 332 -11.28 7.08 23.15
C ALA A 332 -12.56 6.33 22.71
N GLY A 333 -12.79 6.20 21.40
CA GLY A 333 -13.92 5.48 20.80
C GLY A 333 -13.72 3.97 20.74
#